data_AF-A0A658NRG3-F1
#
_entry.id   AF-A0A658NRG3-F1
#
_cell.length_a   1.000
_cell.length_b   1.000
_cell.length_c   1.000
_cell.angle_alpha   90.00
_cell.angle_beta   90.00
_cell.angle_gamma   90.00
#
_symmetry.space_group_name_H-M   'P 1'
#
loop_
_entity.id
_entity.type
_entity.pdbx_description
1 polymer ?
#
loop_
_entity_poly.entity_id
_entity_poly.type
_entity_poly.pdbx_seq_one_letter_code
_entity_poly.pdbx_strand_id
1 'polypeptide(L)'
;LHTSGIGYIQRAREVPVRGGRRAQPFLACTIAALVGPAKDPSYRYFDVKVSGAEAKKLVERYIGVDDPKQRPLVRFRLGDLWGDAYIRDKG
;
A
#
# COMPACT_ATOMS: atom_id res chain seq x y z
N LEU A 1 15.55 2.50 8.09
CA LEU A 1 15.29 1.05 7.96
C LEU A 1 14.36 0.84 6.77
N HIS A 2 14.59 -0.16 5.91
CA HIS A 2 13.76 -0.41 4.74
C HIS A 2 13.34 -1.88 4.66
N THR A 3 12.12 -2.12 4.20
CA THR A 3 11.61 -3.46 3.91
C THR A 3 11.33 -3.56 2.42
N SER A 4 11.88 -4.60 1.77
CA SER A 4 11.65 -4.83 0.34
C SER A 4 11.01 -6.20 0.14
N GLY A 5 10.26 -6.36 -0.94
CA GLY A 5 9.58 -7.62 -1.23
C GLY A 5 8.80 -7.57 -2.54
N ILE A 6 7.97 -8.59 -2.73
CA ILE A 6 7.02 -8.67 -3.85
C ILE A 6 5.59 -8.80 -3.32
N GLY A 7 4.63 -8.24 -4.04
CA GLY A 7 3.22 -8.28 -3.64
C GLY A 7 2.31 -7.65 -4.66
N TYR A 8 1.01 -7.83 -4.47
CA TYR A 8 0.00 -7.25 -5.35
C TYR A 8 -0.42 -5.86 -4.85
N ILE A 9 -0.61 -4.92 -5.78
CA ILE A 9 -1.25 -3.63 -5.47
C ILE A 9 -2.76 -3.83 -5.41
N GLN A 10 -3.39 -3.27 -4.39
CA GLN A 10 -4.84 -3.22 -4.27
C GLN A 10 -5.28 -1.93 -3.58
N ARG A 11 -6.57 -1.57 -3.69
CA ARG A 11 -7.16 -0.41 -2.99
C ARG A 11 -6.39 0.89 -3.26
N ALA A 12 -5.97 1.10 -4.51
CA ALA A 12 -5.34 2.34 -4.93
C ALA A 12 -6.35 3.48 -4.85
N ARG A 13 -5.96 4.58 -4.22
CA ARG A 13 -6.86 5.70 -3.93
C ARG A 13 -6.10 7.00 -3.74
N GLU A 14 -6.75 8.09 -4.11
CA GLU A 14 -6.35 9.41 -3.63
C GLU A 14 -6.91 9.60 -2.22
N VAL A 15 -6.04 9.97 -1.27
CA VAL A 15 -6.41 10.24 0.11
C VAL A 15 -6.49 11.76 0.28
N PRO A 16 -7.70 12.32 0.51
CA PRO A 16 -7.83 13.72 0.85
C PRO A 16 -7.26 13.96 2.24
N VAL A 17 -6.55 15.06 2.40
CA VAL A 17 -5.98 15.47 3.70
C VAL A 17 -6.74 16.64 4.26
N ARG A 18 -7.01 16.60 5.57
CA ARG A 18 -7.56 17.73 6.31
C ARG A 18 -6.40 18.52 6.90
N GLY A 19 -6.28 19.78 6.52
CA GLY A 19 -5.26 20.70 7.00
C GLY A 19 -5.32 21.98 6.15
N GLY A 20 -4.83 23.10 6.69
CA GLY A 20 -4.87 24.39 5.98
C GLY A 20 -4.13 24.39 4.64
N ARG A 21 -3.83 25.57 4.08
CA ARG A 21 -3.32 25.79 2.70
C ARG A 21 -2.15 24.91 2.19
N ARG A 22 -1.46 24.15 3.05
CA ARG A 22 -0.34 23.26 2.69
C ARG A 22 -0.71 21.77 2.61
N ALA A 23 -1.93 21.39 2.97
CA ALA A 23 -2.35 19.99 2.94
C ALA A 23 -2.67 19.59 1.48
N GLN A 24 -1.84 18.74 0.90
CA GLN A 24 -2.05 18.22 -0.46
C GLN A 24 -2.51 16.76 -0.40
N PRO A 25 -3.54 16.38 -1.16
CA PRO A 25 -3.91 14.98 -1.33
C PRO A 25 -2.72 14.13 -1.75
N PHE A 26 -2.76 12.85 -1.41
CA PHE A 26 -1.71 11.92 -1.79
C PHE A 26 -2.28 10.59 -2.26
N LEU A 27 -1.55 9.95 -3.17
CA LEU A 27 -1.86 8.61 -3.62
C LEU A 27 -1.43 7.58 -2.56
N ALA A 28 -2.33 6.66 -2.24
CA ALA A 28 -2.07 5.53 -1.37
C ALA A 28 -2.54 4.23 -2.03
N CYS A 29 -1.93 3.12 -1.63
CA CYS A 29 -2.43 1.79 -1.96
C CYS A 29 -2.11 0.81 -0.85
N THR A 30 -2.76 -0.34 -0.87
CA THR A 30 -2.39 -1.48 -0.05
C THR A 30 -1.50 -2.42 -0.85
N ILE A 31 -0.39 -2.84 -0.27
CA ILE A 31 0.44 -3.93 -0.80
C ILE A 31 0.06 -5.22 -0.07
N ALA A 32 -0.46 -6.20 -0.81
CA ALA A 32 -0.61 -7.57 -0.35
C ALA A 32 0.73 -8.30 -0.56
N ALA A 33 1.64 -8.15 0.38
CA ALA A 33 2.99 -8.71 0.32
C ALA A 33 2.96 -10.22 0.51
N LEU A 34 3.70 -10.94 -0.34
CA LEU A 34 3.87 -12.39 -0.26
C LEU A 34 5.00 -12.69 0.74
N VAL A 35 4.71 -13.50 1.75
CA VAL A 35 5.63 -13.83 2.84
C VAL A 35 5.63 -15.33 3.09
N GLY A 36 6.82 -15.93 3.12
CA GLY A 36 7.00 -17.36 3.37
C GLY A 36 7.47 -18.12 2.11
N PRO A 37 7.25 -19.44 2.08
CA PRO A 37 7.69 -20.29 0.98
C PRO A 37 7.10 -19.89 -0.36
N ALA A 38 7.88 -19.99 -1.44
CA ALA A 38 7.44 -19.61 -2.78
C ALA A 38 6.23 -20.42 -3.29
N LYS A 39 6.03 -21.64 -2.79
CA LYS A 39 4.92 -22.52 -3.17
C LYS A 39 3.66 -22.31 -2.34
N ASP A 40 3.78 -21.70 -1.17
CA ASP A 40 2.68 -21.47 -0.23
C ASP A 40 2.91 -20.18 0.57
N PRO A 41 2.84 -19.01 -0.10
CA PRO A 41 3.05 -17.75 0.58
C PRO A 41 1.80 -17.33 1.36
N SER A 42 2.01 -16.81 2.56
CA SER A 42 1.02 -16.06 3.31
C SER A 42 1.00 -14.59 2.87
N TYR A 43 -0.12 -13.89 3.07
CA TYR A 43 -0.21 -12.47 2.80
C TYR A 43 0.01 -11.63 4.06
N ARG A 44 0.80 -10.57 3.92
CA ARG A 44 0.89 -9.46 4.88
C ARG A 44 0.52 -8.17 4.18
N TYR A 45 -0.37 -7.38 4.80
CA TYR A 45 -0.89 -6.17 4.18
C TYR A 45 -0.21 -4.93 4.74
N PHE A 46 0.23 -4.07 3.84
CA PHE A 46 0.79 -2.75 4.19
C PHE A 46 -0.04 -1.68 3.50
N ASP A 47 -0.64 -0.76 4.25
CA ASP A 47 -1.25 0.44 3.68
C ASP A 47 -0.19 1.53 3.60
N VAL A 48 0.10 2.00 2.39
CA VAL A 48 1.30 2.81 2.12
C VAL A 48 0.96 4.01 1.26
N LYS A 49 1.63 5.13 1.54
CA LYS A 49 1.69 6.28 0.65
C LYS A 49 2.62 5.97 -0.51
N VAL A 50 2.17 6.24 -1.74
CA VAL A 50 2.97 6.05 -2.95
C VAL A 50 3.89 7.25 -3.15
N SER A 51 5.18 6.97 -3.23
CA SER A 51 6.24 7.97 -3.40
C SER A 51 7.03 7.71 -4.68
N GLY A 52 7.50 8.78 -5.33
CA GLY A 52 8.20 8.72 -6.61
C GLY A 52 7.26 8.86 -7.82
N ALA A 53 7.70 9.58 -8.85
CA ALA A 53 6.88 9.92 -10.00
C ALA A 53 6.43 8.68 -10.79
N GLU A 54 7.33 7.75 -11.07
CA GLU A 54 7.02 6.54 -11.85
C GLU A 54 6.11 5.56 -11.09
N ALA A 55 6.31 5.45 -9.77
CA ALA A 55 5.42 4.65 -8.93
C ALA A 55 3.99 5.23 -8.92
N LYS A 56 3.85 6.56 -8.83
CA LYS A 56 2.54 7.21 -8.90
C LYS A 56 1.85 6.97 -10.24
N LYS A 57 2.54 7.20 -11.37
CA LYS A 57 2.02 6.91 -12.71
C LYS A 57 1.55 5.46 -12.86
N LEU A 58 2.29 4.52 -12.28
CA LEU A 58 1.89 3.11 -12.30
C LEU A 58 0.62 2.86 -11.48
N VAL A 59 0.58 3.35 -10.23
CA VAL A 59 -0.48 3.03 -9.26
C VAL A 59 -1.79 3.77 -9.59
N GLU A 60 -1.73 5.00 -10.11
CA GLU A 60 -2.93 5.80 -10.46
C GLU A 60 -3.87 5.08 -11.43
N ARG A 61 -3.32 4.26 -12.33
CA ARG A 61 -4.11 3.46 -13.29
C ARG A 61 -4.99 2.38 -12.64
N TYR A 62 -4.75 2.07 -11.38
CA TYR A 62 -5.48 1.05 -10.63
C TYR A 62 -6.47 1.64 -9.61
N ILE A 63 -6.68 2.96 -9.61
CA ILE A 63 -7.74 3.58 -8.80
C ILE A 63 -9.10 3.02 -9.25
N GLY A 64 -9.89 2.53 -8.30
CA GLY A 64 -11.20 1.91 -8.57
C GLY A 64 -11.14 0.50 -9.15
N VAL A 65 -9.95 -0.10 -9.30
CA VAL A 65 -9.80 -1.49 -9.76
C VAL A 65 -9.92 -2.43 -8.56
N ASP A 66 -11.08 -3.08 -8.44
CA ASP A 66 -11.34 -4.06 -7.38
C ASP A 66 -11.16 -5.52 -7.82
N ASP A 67 -11.16 -5.80 -9.13
CA ASP A 67 -10.97 -7.16 -9.66
C ASP A 67 -9.57 -7.71 -9.32
N PRO A 68 -9.47 -8.80 -8.54
CA PRO A 68 -8.18 -9.42 -8.19
C PRO A 68 -7.34 -9.84 -9.41
N LYS A 69 -7.96 -10.17 -10.55
CA LYS A 69 -7.25 -10.60 -11.77
C LYS A 69 -6.53 -9.45 -12.47
N GLN A 70 -6.89 -8.21 -12.15
CA GLN A 70 -6.33 -7.00 -12.76
C GLN A 70 -5.29 -6.32 -11.86
N ARG A 71 -4.99 -6.90 -10.69
CA ARG A 71 -4.03 -6.34 -9.73
C ARG A 71 -2.60 -6.69 -10.15
N PRO A 72 -1.71 -5.70 -10.34
CA PRO A 72 -0.36 -5.96 -10.78
C PRO A 72 0.48 -6.55 -9.63
N LEU A 73 1.29 -7.55 -9.94
CA LEU A 73 2.39 -7.99 -9.07
C LEU A 73 3.54 -6.99 -9.22
N VAL A 74 4.05 -6.48 -8.10
CA VAL A 74 5.16 -5.52 -8.08
C VAL A 74 6.26 -5.94 -7.12
N ARG A 75 7.49 -5.53 -7.43
CA ARG A 75 8.55 -5.40 -6.44
C ARG A 75 8.41 -4.06 -5.75
N PHE A 76 8.48 -4.04 -4.44
CA PHE A 76 8.34 -2.82 -3.63
C PHE A 76 9.54 -2.61 -2.70
N ARG A 77 9.71 -1.36 -2.27
CA ARG A 77 10.58 -0.95 -1.16
C ARG A 77 9.80 0.03 -0.29
N LEU A 78 9.57 -0.34 0.97
CA LEU A 78 8.89 0.47 1.98
C LEU A 78 9.94 1.14 2.87
N GLY A 79 9.67 2.39 3.25
CA GLY A 79 10.38 3.12 4.30
C GLY A 79 9.45 3.39 5.47
N ASP A 80 10.04 3.70 6.63
CA ASP A 80 9.34 4.22 7.81
C ASP A 80 8.11 3.40 8.24
N LEU A 81 8.29 2.08 8.31
CA LEU A 81 7.27 1.18 8.84
C LEU A 81 7.02 1.49 10.32
N TRP A 82 5.74 1.67 10.66
CA TRP A 82 5.26 1.82 12.02
C TRP A 82 4.03 0.92 12.20
N GLY A 83 3.85 0.40 13.41
CA GLY A 83 2.67 -0.38 13.76
C GLY A 83 1.59 0.51 14.36
N ASP A 84 0.40 0.50 13.77
CA ASP A 84 -0.81 1.06 14.39
C ASP A 84 -1.56 -0.06 15.09
N ALA A 85 -1.25 -0.28 16.37
CA ALA A 85 -1.92 -1.31 17.13
C ALA A 85 -3.36 -0.86 17.42
N TYR A 86 -4.34 -1.66 17.02
CA TYR A 86 -5.69 -1.51 17.55
C TYR A 86 -5.67 -1.87 19.04
N ILE A 87 -5.84 -0.86 19.89
CA ILE A 87 -5.99 -1.03 21.33
C ILE A 87 -7.49 -1.04 21.62
N ARG A 88 -7.97 -2.16 22.15
CA ARG A 88 -9.35 -2.26 22.64
C ARG A 88 -9.37 -1.89 24.11
N ASP A 89 -10.04 -0.79 24.42
CA ASP A 89 -9.98 -0.22 25.77
C ASP A 89 -10.69 -1.09 26.81
N LYS A 90 -11.75 -1.85 26.42
CA LYS A 90 -12.46 -2.83 27.27
C LYS A 90 -13.12 -3.95 26.47
N GLY A 91 -13.19 -5.13 27.09
CA GLY A 91 -13.99 -6.30 26.68
C GLY A 91 -15.48 -6.05 26.89
#